data_AF-A0A3B8HRJ9-F1
#
_entry.id   AF-A0A3B8HRJ9-F1
#
_cell.length_a   1.000
_cell.length_b   1.000
_cell.length_c   1.000
_cell.angle_alpha   90.00
_cell.angle_beta   90.00
_cell.angle_gamma   90.00
#
_symmetry.space_group_name_H-M   'P 1'
#
loop_
_entity.id
_entity.type
_entity.pdbx_description
1 polymer ?
#
loop_
_entity_poly.entity_id
_entity_poly.type
_entity_poly.pdbx_seq_one_letter_code
_entity_poly.pdbx_strand_id
1 'polypeptide(L)'
;MNMKELSKSYLIERFASSAEAGLPMGIRLFLLLMVLVITIMLGVIAILIIAGIFTAGISESERLVENELNHTTAEISRQYGELSVQAIEFAKQLSQSIEKTSQQLGIPVAHLQEHPDKLEEVIAAQFDLAYLSLQKSKSSGIFFILDATVNPQLYNAQYSKAGLYLKNMEPNIISSSAPNIIVFRGFPSIGRSNLLSLDTQWQMEFDIHQAPYYHRPMEAARLNQELPLSRLYYWTPALTLPETSGEVMLCSVPLIDSQGNVFGVCGVEVSGMFFKLSYMPHQTFFNRLFCVLAPQSGSTLDLSQSLVSGGYSVRNIVRNNSPLLITKNERSFYNYREGNNSFWGLHTPVRLY
;
A
#
# COMPACT_ATOMS: atom_id res chain seq x y z
N MET A 1 31.05 -52.83 -69.08
CA MET A 1 31.26 -52.91 -67.62
C MET A 1 31.09 -51.50 -67.05
N ASN A 2 30.29 -51.35 -66.00
CA ASN A 2 29.44 -50.16 -65.77
C ASN A 2 30.17 -49.03 -65.01
N MET A 3 30.21 -47.82 -65.56
CA MET A 3 30.95 -46.65 -65.02
C MET A 3 30.44 -46.16 -63.64
N LYS A 4 29.20 -46.55 -63.27
CA LYS A 4 28.62 -46.33 -61.93
C LYS A 4 29.21 -47.21 -60.84
N GLU A 5 29.68 -48.42 -61.14
CA GLU A 5 30.30 -49.30 -60.14
C GLU A 5 31.71 -48.83 -59.75
N LEU A 6 32.51 -48.36 -60.73
CA LEU A 6 33.83 -47.77 -60.46
C LEU A 6 33.75 -46.51 -59.59
N SER A 7 32.71 -45.69 -59.74
CA SER A 7 32.50 -44.50 -58.91
C SER A 7 32.14 -44.88 -57.46
N LYS A 8 31.33 -45.92 -57.28
CA LYS A 8 30.89 -46.37 -55.95
C LYS A 8 32.02 -47.08 -55.21
N SER A 9 32.80 -47.93 -55.89
CA SER A 9 33.97 -48.59 -55.31
C SER A 9 35.06 -47.57 -54.94
N TYR A 10 35.32 -46.58 -55.80
CA TYR A 10 36.28 -45.50 -55.53
C TYR A 10 35.89 -44.62 -54.34
N LEU A 11 34.59 -44.33 -54.17
CA LEU A 11 34.09 -43.57 -53.03
C LEU A 11 34.16 -44.39 -51.73
N ILE A 12 33.82 -45.69 -51.78
CA ILE A 12 33.89 -46.58 -50.62
C ILE A 12 35.35 -46.79 -50.17
N GLU A 13 36.28 -46.94 -51.11
CA GLU A 13 37.72 -47.12 -50.84
C GLU A 13 38.35 -45.85 -50.25
N ARG A 14 37.93 -44.67 -50.71
CA ARG A 14 38.39 -43.37 -50.17
C ARG A 14 37.77 -43.05 -48.80
N PHE A 15 36.54 -43.50 -48.52
CA PHE A 15 35.94 -43.41 -47.18
C PHE A 15 36.60 -44.41 -46.22
N ALA A 16 36.90 -45.64 -46.67
CA ALA A 16 37.63 -46.64 -45.89
C ALA A 16 39.07 -46.18 -45.56
N SER A 17 39.80 -45.59 -46.52
CA SER A 17 41.13 -45.04 -46.27
C SER A 17 41.12 -43.83 -45.34
N SER A 18 40.03 -43.05 -45.32
CA SER A 18 39.84 -41.95 -44.36
C SER A 18 39.43 -42.42 -42.96
N ALA A 19 38.87 -43.62 -42.82
CA ALA A 19 38.56 -44.24 -41.55
C ALA A 19 39.81 -44.92 -40.92
N GLU A 20 40.72 -45.45 -41.74
CA GLU A 20 42.02 -45.98 -41.30
C GLU A 20 43.08 -44.89 -41.06
N ALA A 21 43.01 -43.77 -41.77
CA ALA A 21 43.79 -42.57 -41.48
C ALA A 21 43.19 -41.83 -40.29
N GLY A 22 43.50 -42.31 -39.09
CA GLY A 22 43.02 -41.72 -37.85
C GLY A 22 43.18 -40.19 -37.81
N LEU A 23 42.27 -39.51 -37.09
CA LEU A 23 42.19 -38.04 -36.99
C LEU A 23 43.57 -37.36 -37.07
N PRO A 24 43.78 -36.36 -37.94
CA PRO A 24 45.02 -35.60 -38.02
C PRO A 24 45.52 -35.20 -36.64
N MET A 25 46.83 -35.33 -36.38
CA MET A 25 47.43 -35.11 -35.05
C MET A 25 47.03 -33.74 -34.46
N GLY A 26 46.92 -32.70 -35.29
CA GLY A 26 46.44 -31.37 -34.88
C GLY A 26 44.99 -31.36 -34.39
N ILE A 27 44.09 -32.13 -35.00
CA ILE A 27 42.69 -32.25 -34.56
C ILE A 27 42.59 -33.06 -33.28
N ARG A 28 43.38 -34.14 -33.13
CA ARG A 28 43.45 -34.91 -31.88
C ARG A 28 43.94 -34.06 -30.72
N LEU A 29 45.01 -33.29 -30.93
CA LEU A 29 45.56 -32.38 -29.92
C LEU A 29 44.56 -31.28 -29.56
N PHE A 30 43.86 -30.72 -30.56
CA PHE A 30 42.82 -29.72 -30.33
C PHE A 30 41.63 -30.28 -29.53
N LEU A 31 41.14 -31.48 -29.84
CA LEU A 31 40.08 -32.14 -29.09
C LEU A 31 40.52 -32.47 -27.65
N LEU A 32 41.75 -32.93 -27.46
CA LEU A 32 42.31 -33.20 -26.14
C LEU A 32 42.44 -31.92 -25.31
N LEU A 33 42.87 -30.81 -25.94
CA LEU A 33 42.91 -29.49 -25.30
C LEU A 33 41.51 -29.01 -24.92
N MET A 34 40.52 -29.17 -25.80
CA MET A 34 39.12 -28.80 -25.49
C MET A 34 38.56 -29.61 -24.31
N VAL A 35 38.79 -30.92 -24.27
CA VAL A 35 38.36 -31.77 -23.15
C VAL A 35 39.07 -31.35 -21.86
N LEU A 36 40.37 -31.05 -21.91
CA LEU A 36 41.13 -30.58 -20.75
C LEU A 36 40.55 -29.27 -20.19
N VAL A 37 40.29 -28.27 -21.05
CA VAL A 37 39.72 -26.97 -20.65
C VAL A 37 38.33 -27.15 -20.05
N ILE A 38 37.46 -27.96 -20.67
CA ILE A 38 36.12 -28.25 -20.14
C ILE A 38 36.21 -28.93 -18.77
N THR A 39 37.12 -29.89 -18.62
CA THR A 39 37.31 -30.61 -17.35
C THR A 39 37.79 -29.67 -16.24
N ILE A 40 38.70 -28.75 -16.53
CA ILE A 40 39.16 -27.73 -15.58
C ILE A 40 38.01 -26.80 -15.21
N MET A 41 37.23 -26.31 -16.18
CA MET A 41 36.06 -25.45 -15.91
C MET A 41 35.01 -26.17 -15.05
N LEU A 42 34.68 -27.42 -15.36
CA LEU A 42 33.74 -28.22 -14.56
C LEU A 42 34.27 -28.47 -13.15
N GLY A 43 35.58 -28.73 -13.00
CA GLY A 43 36.23 -28.87 -11.70
C GLY A 43 36.12 -27.60 -10.86
N VAL A 44 36.38 -26.43 -11.44
CA VAL A 44 36.22 -25.13 -10.76
C VAL A 44 34.77 -24.91 -10.36
N ILE A 45 33.81 -25.12 -11.27
CA ILE A 45 32.38 -24.96 -10.98
C ILE A 45 31.94 -25.92 -9.86
N ALA A 46 32.38 -27.18 -9.89
CA ALA A 46 32.07 -28.16 -8.86
C ALA A 46 32.62 -27.74 -7.48
N ILE A 47 33.87 -27.25 -7.43
CA ILE A 47 34.47 -26.73 -6.20
C ILE A 47 33.69 -25.51 -5.69
N LEU A 48 33.31 -24.57 -6.57
CA LEU A 48 32.51 -23.39 -6.21
C LEU A 48 31.11 -23.76 -5.67
N ILE A 49 30.48 -24.81 -6.21
CA ILE A 49 29.19 -25.34 -5.74
C ILE A 49 29.35 -26.02 -4.38
N ILE A 50 30.36 -26.89 -4.21
CA ILE A 50 30.64 -27.60 -2.95
C ILE A 50 31.02 -26.62 -1.84
N ALA A 51 31.82 -25.60 -2.17
CA ALA A 51 32.17 -24.52 -1.26
C ALA A 51 30.99 -23.59 -0.92
N GLY A 52 29.84 -23.78 -1.56
CA GLY A 52 28.61 -23.02 -1.29
C GLY A 52 28.68 -21.55 -1.70
N ILE A 53 29.64 -21.15 -2.53
CA ILE A 53 29.86 -19.74 -2.91
C ILE A 53 28.64 -19.18 -3.66
N PHE A 54 28.03 -20.00 -4.52
CA PHE A 54 26.79 -19.62 -5.22
C PHE A 54 25.56 -19.53 -4.30
N THR A 55 25.50 -20.34 -3.24
CA THR A 55 24.36 -20.36 -2.30
C THR A 55 24.50 -19.31 -1.19
N ALA A 56 25.73 -18.97 -0.80
CA ALA A 56 26.04 -17.99 0.23
C ALA A 56 25.46 -16.60 -0.13
N GLY A 57 25.63 -16.15 -1.37
CA GLY A 57 25.09 -14.87 -1.83
C GLY A 57 23.56 -14.79 -1.79
N ILE A 58 22.86 -15.91 -2.05
CA ILE A 58 21.39 -15.97 -1.95
C ILE A 58 20.95 -15.91 -0.49
N SER A 59 21.60 -16.67 0.40
CA SER A 59 21.27 -16.67 1.83
C SER A 59 21.55 -15.33 2.52
N GLU A 60 22.62 -14.63 2.11
CA GLU A 60 22.94 -13.29 2.62
C GLU A 60 21.90 -12.26 2.15
N SER A 61 21.50 -12.35 0.87
CA SER A 61 20.42 -11.52 0.31
C SER A 61 19.09 -11.75 1.01
N GLU A 62 18.76 -13.01 1.31
CA GLU A 62 17.54 -13.38 2.05
C GLU A 62 17.55 -12.79 3.44
N ARG A 63 18.64 -12.92 4.19
CA ARG A 63 18.78 -12.32 5.53
C ARG A 63 18.66 -10.79 5.50
N LEU A 64 19.21 -10.14 4.47
CA LEU A 64 19.08 -8.69 4.31
C LEU A 64 17.62 -8.28 4.07
N VAL A 65 16.91 -8.97 3.16
CA VAL A 65 15.49 -8.71 2.88
C VAL A 65 14.60 -9.05 4.08
N GLU A 66 14.92 -10.10 4.82
CA GLU A 66 14.21 -10.49 6.04
C GLU A 66 14.39 -9.43 7.13
N ASN A 67 15.61 -8.93 7.34
CA ASN A 67 15.87 -7.86 8.30
C ASN A 67 15.12 -6.58 7.93
N GLU A 68 15.14 -6.18 6.65
CA GLU A 68 14.38 -5.03 6.16
C GLU A 68 12.87 -5.23 6.37
N LEU A 69 12.34 -6.40 6.01
CA LEU A 69 10.92 -6.74 6.22
C LEU A 69 10.54 -6.68 7.69
N ASN A 70 11.37 -7.22 8.58
CA ASN A 70 11.11 -7.21 10.03
C ASN A 70 11.15 -5.79 10.59
N HIS A 71 12.11 -4.96 10.16
CA HIS A 71 12.19 -3.56 10.55
C HIS A 71 10.95 -2.78 10.07
N THR A 72 10.62 -2.86 8.77
CA THR A 72 9.44 -2.19 8.20
C THR A 72 8.14 -2.67 8.85
N THR A 73 8.00 -3.97 9.10
CA THR A 73 6.82 -4.54 9.77
C THR A 73 6.64 -3.99 11.18
N ALA A 74 7.72 -3.92 11.96
CA ALA A 74 7.68 -3.36 13.31
C ALA A 74 7.36 -1.86 13.28
N GLU A 75 7.92 -1.12 12.34
CA GLU A 75 7.66 0.31 12.19
C GLU A 75 6.22 0.61 11.75
N ILE A 76 5.69 -0.11 10.76
CA ILE A 76 4.28 -0.03 10.34
C ILE A 76 3.37 -0.34 11.53
N SER A 77 3.61 -1.46 12.23
CA SER A 77 2.79 -1.87 13.38
C SER A 77 2.75 -0.80 14.47
N ARG A 78 3.91 -0.22 14.80
CA ARG A 78 4.02 0.86 15.77
C ARG A 78 3.29 2.12 15.28
N GLN A 79 3.61 2.61 14.09
CA GLN A 79 3.08 3.87 13.58
C GLN A 79 1.57 3.82 13.36
N TYR A 80 1.05 2.74 12.78
CA TYR A 80 -0.39 2.58 12.58
C TYR A 80 -1.12 2.37 13.91
N GLY A 81 -0.49 1.71 14.88
CA GLY A 81 -1.00 1.63 16.26
C GLY A 81 -1.10 3.00 16.92
N GLU A 82 -0.05 3.82 16.84
CA GLU A 82 -0.03 5.20 17.34
C GLU A 82 -1.10 6.07 16.67
N LEU A 83 -1.23 5.99 15.34
CA LEU A 83 -2.29 6.67 14.59
C LEU A 83 -3.69 6.24 15.03
N SER A 84 -3.89 4.95 15.32
CA SER A 84 -5.18 4.43 15.81
C SER A 84 -5.53 5.05 17.18
N VAL A 85 -4.56 5.10 18.09
CA VAL A 85 -4.74 5.74 19.41
C VAL A 85 -5.06 7.22 19.27
N GLN A 86 -4.38 7.93 18.37
CA GLN A 86 -4.63 9.34 18.11
C GLN A 86 -6.00 9.58 17.47
N ALA A 87 -6.43 8.72 16.55
CA ALA A 87 -7.76 8.78 15.96
C ALA A 87 -8.87 8.56 17.01
N ILE A 88 -8.67 7.63 17.96
CA ILE A 88 -9.60 7.39 19.08
C ILE A 88 -9.68 8.61 20.00
N GLU A 89 -8.54 9.21 20.36
CA GLU A 89 -8.52 10.41 21.19
C GLU A 89 -9.18 11.60 20.48
N PHE A 90 -8.90 11.77 19.18
CA PHE A 90 -9.55 12.77 18.36
C PHE A 90 -11.07 12.57 18.33
N ALA A 91 -11.55 11.34 18.14
CA ALA A 91 -12.99 11.02 18.13
C ALA A 91 -13.67 11.38 19.44
N LYS A 92 -13.03 11.08 20.57
CA LYS A 92 -13.54 11.42 21.90
C LYS A 92 -13.66 12.93 22.10
N GLN A 93 -12.59 13.67 21.81
CA GLN A 93 -12.57 15.13 21.96
C GLN A 93 -13.55 15.81 20.99
N LEU A 94 -13.59 15.33 19.75
CA LEU A 94 -14.47 15.86 18.71
C LEU A 94 -15.94 15.59 19.05
N SER A 95 -16.27 14.40 19.57
CA SER A 95 -17.65 14.08 19.94
C SER A 95 -18.16 15.02 21.04
N GLN A 96 -17.36 15.23 22.09
CA GLN A 96 -17.68 16.14 23.19
C GLN A 96 -17.80 17.60 22.73
N SER A 97 -16.91 18.03 21.83
CA SER A 97 -16.91 19.38 21.30
C SER A 97 -18.12 19.65 20.42
N ILE A 98 -18.45 18.74 19.49
CA ILE A 98 -19.65 18.83 18.65
C ILE A 98 -20.91 18.83 19.50
N GLU A 99 -21.01 17.93 20.49
CA GLU A 99 -22.15 17.88 21.39
C GLU A 99 -22.35 19.20 22.13
N LYS A 100 -21.29 19.78 22.69
CA LYS A 100 -21.33 21.08 23.34
C LYS A 100 -21.75 22.20 22.39
N THR A 101 -21.17 22.27 21.20
CA THR A 101 -21.51 23.30 20.19
C THR A 101 -22.97 23.16 19.76
N SER A 102 -23.43 21.94 19.47
CA SER A 102 -24.81 21.67 19.07
C SER A 102 -25.82 22.05 20.16
N GLN A 103 -25.52 21.73 21.43
CA GLN A 103 -26.33 22.14 22.57
C GLN A 103 -26.42 23.67 22.73
N GLN A 104 -25.31 24.39 22.50
CA GLN A 104 -25.30 25.86 22.51
C GLN A 104 -26.21 26.47 21.42
N LEU A 105 -26.37 25.76 20.31
CA LEU A 105 -27.30 26.13 19.23
C LEU A 105 -28.74 25.65 19.47
N GLY A 106 -29.00 24.99 20.61
CA GLY A 106 -30.33 24.49 20.97
C GLY A 106 -30.75 23.23 20.21
N ILE A 107 -29.81 22.50 19.59
CA ILE A 107 -30.09 21.34 18.75
C ILE A 107 -29.38 20.11 19.34
N PRO A 108 -30.09 19.02 19.66
CA PRO A 108 -29.44 17.77 20.02
C PRO A 108 -28.68 17.20 18.82
N VAL A 109 -27.53 16.56 19.05
CA VAL A 109 -26.66 16.05 17.98
C VAL A 109 -27.39 15.05 17.06
N ALA A 110 -28.26 14.22 17.64
CA ALA A 110 -29.11 13.28 16.90
C ALA A 110 -30.03 13.93 15.85
N HIS A 111 -30.32 15.23 15.99
CA HIS A 111 -31.17 15.99 15.08
C HIS A 111 -30.39 16.92 14.14
N LEU A 112 -29.05 16.84 14.07
CA LEU A 112 -28.26 17.68 13.16
C LEU A 112 -28.69 17.59 11.68
N GLN A 113 -29.17 16.42 11.25
CA GLN A 113 -29.68 16.22 9.89
C GLN A 113 -30.92 17.08 9.55
N GLU A 114 -31.66 17.56 10.56
CA GLU A 114 -32.84 18.40 10.40
C GLU A 114 -32.49 19.89 10.30
N HIS A 115 -31.23 20.25 10.56
CA HIS A 115 -30.74 21.62 10.63
C HIS A 115 -29.54 21.86 9.69
N PRO A 116 -29.71 21.72 8.36
CA PRO A 116 -28.64 21.94 7.39
C PRO A 116 -28.06 23.36 7.46
N ASP A 117 -28.85 24.34 7.89
CA ASP A 117 -28.47 25.74 8.08
C ASP A 117 -27.46 25.94 9.23
N LYS A 118 -27.31 24.97 10.13
CA LYS A 118 -26.40 25.03 11.27
C LYS A 118 -25.11 24.22 11.09
N LEU A 119 -25.03 23.38 10.07
CA LEU A 119 -23.89 22.50 9.85
C LEU A 119 -22.58 23.28 9.65
N GLU A 120 -22.61 24.42 8.96
CA GLU A 120 -21.42 25.25 8.76
C GLU A 120 -20.86 25.74 10.10
N GLU A 121 -21.71 26.24 10.98
CA GLU A 121 -21.32 26.75 12.31
C GLU A 121 -20.77 25.63 13.19
N VAL A 122 -21.43 24.47 13.21
CA VAL A 122 -20.98 23.29 13.96
C VAL A 122 -19.63 22.79 13.47
N ILE A 123 -19.44 22.67 12.15
CA ILE A 123 -18.21 22.17 11.52
C ILE A 123 -17.07 23.18 11.68
N ALA A 124 -17.33 24.47 11.47
CA ALA A 124 -16.33 25.53 11.62
C ALA A 124 -15.77 25.59 13.05
N ALA A 125 -16.60 25.38 14.07
CA ALA A 125 -16.17 25.34 15.47
C ALA A 125 -15.19 24.20 15.78
N GLN A 126 -15.11 23.16 14.94
CA GLN A 126 -14.19 22.03 15.13
C GLN A 126 -12.86 22.18 14.39
N PHE A 127 -12.66 23.27 13.64
CA PHE A 127 -11.49 23.45 12.79
C PHE A 127 -10.17 23.36 13.59
N ASP A 128 -10.04 24.11 14.68
CA ASP A 128 -8.80 24.14 15.48
C ASP A 128 -8.45 22.78 16.06
N LEU A 129 -9.47 22.04 16.52
CA LEU A 129 -9.29 20.69 17.05
C LEU A 129 -8.82 19.71 15.98
N ALA A 130 -9.41 19.77 14.77
CA ALA A 130 -8.99 18.95 13.65
C ALA A 130 -7.57 19.31 13.20
N TYR A 131 -7.28 20.60 13.04
CA TYR A 131 -5.98 21.10 12.63
C TYR A 131 -4.86 20.70 13.62
N LEU A 132 -5.07 20.89 14.92
CA LEU A 132 -4.10 20.50 15.95
C LEU A 132 -3.90 18.98 15.99
N SER A 133 -4.97 18.20 15.84
CA SER A 133 -4.90 16.74 15.77
C SER A 133 -4.13 16.24 14.54
N LEU A 134 -4.27 16.91 13.38
CA LEU A 134 -3.47 16.62 12.19
C LEU A 134 -1.99 16.87 12.45
N GLN A 135 -1.64 18.02 13.02
CA GLN A 135 -0.25 18.36 13.36
C GLN A 135 0.36 17.39 14.37
N LYS A 136 -0.41 17.02 15.40
CA LYS A 136 0.03 16.08 16.45
C LYS A 136 0.25 14.67 15.90
N SER A 137 -0.66 14.21 15.03
CA SER A 137 -0.59 12.85 14.48
C SER A 137 0.50 12.66 13.43
N LYS A 138 0.92 13.74 12.77
CA LYS A 138 1.82 13.69 11.61
C LYS A 138 1.32 12.71 10.53
N SER A 139 0.00 12.55 10.45
CA SER A 139 -0.67 11.82 9.39
C SER A 139 -0.70 12.66 8.11
N SER A 140 -1.08 12.07 6.97
CA SER A 140 -1.23 12.84 5.72
C SER A 140 -2.58 13.53 5.60
N GLY A 141 -3.50 13.30 6.53
CA GLY A 141 -4.77 13.99 6.57
C GLY A 141 -5.60 13.62 7.79
N ILE A 142 -6.58 14.46 8.09
CA ILE A 142 -7.56 14.24 9.14
C ILE A 142 -8.94 14.58 8.59
N PHE A 143 -9.95 13.84 9.03
CA PHE A 143 -11.30 14.07 8.57
C PHE A 143 -12.34 13.79 9.64
N PHE A 144 -13.51 14.37 9.47
CA PHE A 144 -14.74 13.92 10.10
C PHE A 144 -15.93 14.13 9.17
N ILE A 145 -16.93 13.27 9.32
CA ILE A 145 -18.12 13.17 8.50
C ILE A 145 -19.31 13.02 9.45
N LEU A 146 -20.26 13.93 9.37
CA LEU A 146 -21.48 13.89 10.17
C LEU A 146 -22.57 13.13 9.41
N ASP A 147 -23.47 12.47 10.14
CA ASP A 147 -24.69 11.89 9.57
C ASP A 147 -25.74 12.98 9.27
N ALA A 148 -25.35 13.95 8.46
CA ALA A 148 -26.15 15.09 8.05
C ALA A 148 -25.67 15.58 6.68
N THR A 149 -26.56 16.22 5.93
CA THR A 149 -26.24 16.80 4.62
C THR A 149 -26.62 18.28 4.59
N VAL A 150 -25.85 19.09 3.87
CA VAL A 150 -26.12 20.51 3.66
C VAL A 150 -27.32 20.75 2.75
N ASN A 151 -27.71 19.75 1.94
CA ASN A 151 -28.87 19.86 1.07
C ASN A 151 -29.69 18.56 1.01
N PRO A 152 -30.66 18.38 1.93
CA PRO A 152 -31.49 17.17 2.00
C PRO A 152 -32.44 17.00 0.81
N GLN A 153 -32.61 18.02 -0.04
CA GLN A 153 -33.52 17.98 -1.19
C GLN A 153 -32.88 17.41 -2.46
N LEU A 154 -31.57 17.15 -2.45
CA LEU A 154 -30.89 16.54 -3.60
C LEU A 154 -31.28 15.07 -3.75
N TYR A 155 -31.39 14.60 -4.99
CA TYR A 155 -31.74 13.20 -5.31
C TYR A 155 -30.82 12.17 -4.62
N ASN A 156 -29.53 12.50 -4.46
CA ASN A 156 -28.54 11.64 -3.81
C ASN A 156 -28.16 12.10 -2.39
N ALA A 157 -28.99 12.93 -1.74
CA ALA A 157 -28.70 13.51 -0.43
C ALA A 157 -28.36 12.48 0.66
N GLN A 158 -28.95 11.28 0.61
CA GLN A 158 -28.64 10.20 1.55
C GLN A 158 -27.18 9.72 1.49
N TYR A 159 -26.50 9.93 0.36
CA TYR A 159 -25.10 9.56 0.14
C TYR A 159 -24.14 10.75 0.18
N SER A 160 -24.65 11.96 0.41
CA SER A 160 -23.85 13.18 0.52
C SER A 160 -23.80 13.57 1.99
N LYS A 161 -22.61 13.60 2.59
CA LYS A 161 -22.47 13.87 4.02
C LYS A 161 -21.55 15.05 4.29
N ALA A 162 -22.00 15.96 5.15
CA ALA A 162 -21.26 17.13 5.54
C ALA A 162 -20.11 16.78 6.49
N GLY A 163 -19.03 17.56 6.45
CA GLY A 163 -17.89 17.36 7.32
C GLY A 163 -16.71 18.24 6.94
N LEU A 164 -15.53 17.90 7.43
CA LEU A 164 -14.27 18.57 7.09
C LEU A 164 -13.20 17.52 6.82
N TYR A 165 -12.39 17.76 5.79
CA TYR A 165 -11.18 16.99 5.51
C TYR A 165 -10.04 17.94 5.27
N LEU A 166 -9.01 17.87 6.11
CA LEU A 166 -7.75 18.58 5.92
C LEU A 166 -6.67 17.59 5.46
N LYS A 167 -5.92 17.94 4.43
CA LYS A 167 -4.78 17.14 3.96
C LYS A 167 -3.47 17.89 4.18
N ASN A 168 -2.48 17.16 4.68
CA ASN A 168 -1.10 17.63 4.71
C ASN A 168 -0.40 17.14 3.44
N MET A 169 -0.06 18.07 2.55
CA MET A 169 0.60 17.78 1.27
C MET A 169 2.10 17.47 1.45
N GLU A 170 2.66 17.71 2.64
CA GLU A 170 4.07 17.50 2.95
C GLU A 170 4.26 16.67 4.24
N PRO A 171 3.75 15.43 4.29
CA PRO A 171 3.65 14.69 5.55
C PRO A 171 4.99 14.12 6.07
N ASN A 172 6.06 14.11 5.25
CA ASN A 172 7.38 13.57 5.64
C ASN A 172 8.42 14.66 5.99
N ILE A 173 8.06 15.95 5.98
CA ILE A 173 9.02 17.00 6.33
C ILE A 173 9.07 17.08 7.87
N ILE A 174 10.09 16.44 8.46
CA ILE A 174 10.38 16.40 9.90
C ILE A 174 10.53 17.82 10.52
N SER A 175 10.68 18.84 9.67
CA SER A 175 10.85 20.25 10.02
C SER A 175 10.15 21.14 8.98
N SER A 176 8.87 21.40 9.11
CA SER A 176 8.33 22.66 8.57
C SER A 176 7.59 23.41 9.66
N SER A 177 8.05 24.64 9.91
CA SER A 177 7.35 25.64 10.71
C SER A 177 5.98 26.03 10.10
N ALA A 178 5.67 25.54 8.89
CA ALA A 178 4.40 25.69 8.19
C ALA A 178 4.12 24.41 7.36
N PRO A 179 3.31 23.44 7.86
CA PRO A 179 2.86 22.33 7.04
C PRO A 179 1.96 22.84 5.92
N ASN A 180 2.10 22.31 4.70
CA ASN A 180 1.25 22.65 3.58
C ASN A 180 -0.12 21.96 3.72
N ILE A 181 -0.98 22.55 4.54
CA ILE A 181 -2.33 22.04 4.83
C ILE A 181 -3.34 22.69 3.90
N ILE A 182 -4.20 21.87 3.32
CA ILE A 182 -5.28 22.30 2.41
C ILE A 182 -6.61 21.68 2.83
N VAL A 183 -7.72 22.32 2.45
CA VAL A 183 -9.06 21.79 2.64
C VAL A 183 -9.42 20.89 1.46
N PHE A 184 -9.63 19.61 1.73
CA PHE A 184 -9.98 18.62 0.73
C PHE A 184 -11.49 18.38 0.61
N ARG A 185 -12.23 18.52 1.72
CA ARG A 185 -13.70 18.50 1.78
C ARG A 185 -14.19 19.46 2.86
N GLY A 186 -15.41 19.96 2.71
CA GLY A 186 -16.07 20.85 3.69
C GLY A 186 -16.24 22.29 3.22
N PHE A 187 -16.87 23.13 4.03
CA PHE A 187 -17.30 24.48 3.64
C PHE A 187 -16.13 25.39 3.16
N PRO A 188 -16.26 26.08 2.00
CA PRO A 188 -15.22 26.99 1.51
C PRO A 188 -14.90 28.17 2.42
N SER A 189 -15.87 28.60 3.23
CA SER A 189 -15.70 29.64 4.25
C SER A 189 -14.66 29.26 5.30
N ILE A 190 -14.62 27.98 5.73
CA ILE A 190 -13.65 27.47 6.71
C ILE A 190 -12.22 27.58 6.16
N GLY A 191 -12.01 27.25 4.88
CA GLY A 191 -10.72 27.46 4.24
C GLY A 191 -10.32 28.94 4.22
N ARG A 192 -11.24 29.81 3.78
CA ARG A 192 -11.00 31.26 3.69
C ARG A 192 -10.71 31.91 5.04
N SER A 193 -11.47 31.58 6.08
CA SER A 193 -11.28 32.16 7.43
C SER A 193 -9.96 31.76 8.07
N ASN A 194 -9.42 30.59 7.69
CA ASN A 194 -8.18 30.03 8.23
C ASN A 194 -6.99 30.13 7.26
N LEU A 195 -7.11 30.90 6.18
CA LEU A 195 -6.06 31.11 5.17
C LEU A 195 -5.57 29.81 4.52
N LEU A 196 -6.44 28.80 4.41
CA LEU A 196 -6.14 27.54 3.74
C LEU A 196 -6.71 27.54 2.31
N SER A 197 -5.91 27.02 1.38
CA SER A 197 -6.38 26.78 0.02
C SER A 197 -7.30 25.57 -0.04
N LEU A 198 -8.21 25.56 -1.02
CA LEU A 198 -8.99 24.37 -1.36
C LEU A 198 -8.16 23.51 -2.33
N ASP A 199 -8.24 22.19 -2.19
CA ASP A 199 -7.66 21.25 -3.15
C ASP A 199 -8.32 21.38 -4.53
N THR A 200 -7.62 21.04 -5.60
CA THR A 200 -8.18 21.08 -6.96
C THR A 200 -9.28 20.04 -7.19
N GLN A 201 -9.30 18.98 -6.39
CA GLN A 201 -10.32 17.93 -6.33
C GLN A 201 -11.27 18.13 -5.14
N TRP A 202 -11.37 19.36 -4.62
CA TRP A 202 -12.25 19.69 -3.50
C TRP A 202 -13.73 19.46 -3.86
N GLN A 203 -14.48 18.95 -2.88
CA GLN A 203 -15.93 18.84 -2.92
C GLN A 203 -16.52 19.31 -1.59
N MET A 204 -17.74 19.85 -1.60
CA MET A 204 -18.38 20.36 -0.40
C MET A 204 -18.67 19.26 0.63
N GLU A 205 -19.14 18.10 0.16
CA GLU A 205 -19.56 16.97 0.97
C GLU A 205 -18.81 15.69 0.57
N PHE A 206 -18.88 14.69 1.45
CA PHE A 206 -18.34 13.36 1.22
C PHE A 206 -19.38 12.52 0.48
N ASP A 207 -18.96 11.87 -0.60
CA ASP A 207 -19.72 10.78 -1.21
C ASP A 207 -19.49 9.50 -0.38
N ILE A 208 -20.58 8.93 0.15
CA ILE A 208 -20.57 7.70 0.95
C ILE A 208 -21.13 6.46 0.22
N HIS A 209 -21.34 6.46 -1.09
CA HIS A 209 -21.84 5.28 -1.82
C HIS A 209 -20.97 4.03 -1.60
N GLN A 210 -19.64 4.21 -1.65
CA GLN A 210 -18.65 3.14 -1.49
C GLN A 210 -17.64 3.50 -0.40
N ALA A 211 -18.14 3.91 0.77
CA ALA A 211 -17.35 4.39 1.90
C ALA A 211 -17.35 3.40 3.08
N PRO A 212 -16.56 2.32 3.04
CA PRO A 212 -16.46 1.40 4.19
C PRO A 212 -15.90 2.09 5.45
N TYR A 213 -15.11 3.15 5.27
CA TYR A 213 -14.64 4.02 6.36
C TYR A 213 -15.77 4.79 7.08
N TYR A 214 -16.91 4.95 6.44
CA TYR A 214 -18.09 5.57 7.03
C TYR A 214 -19.03 4.49 7.60
N HIS A 215 -19.44 3.54 6.76
CA HIS A 215 -20.50 2.59 7.11
C HIS A 215 -20.11 1.61 8.21
N ARG A 216 -18.91 1.02 8.14
CA ARG A 216 -18.50 -0.02 9.10
C ARG A 216 -18.37 0.47 10.54
N PRO A 217 -17.65 1.58 10.84
CA PRO A 217 -17.59 2.08 12.21
C PRO A 217 -18.96 2.56 12.72
N MET A 218 -19.79 3.17 11.86
CA MET A 218 -21.16 3.55 12.22
C MET A 218 -22.00 2.34 12.64
N GLU A 219 -21.98 1.28 11.83
CA GLU A 219 -22.70 0.03 12.10
C GLU A 219 -22.16 -0.69 13.34
N ALA A 220 -20.84 -0.79 13.47
CA ALA A 220 -20.19 -1.43 14.61
C ALA A 220 -20.57 -0.77 15.93
N ALA A 221 -20.60 0.57 15.98
CA ALA A 221 -21.01 1.32 17.16
C ALA A 221 -22.50 1.16 17.48
N ARG A 222 -23.36 1.14 16.46
CA ARG A 222 -24.80 0.92 16.64
C ARG A 222 -25.12 -0.47 17.18
N LEU A 223 -24.38 -1.48 16.74
CA LEU A 223 -24.58 -2.89 17.13
C LEU A 223 -23.93 -3.26 18.46
N ASN A 224 -22.88 -2.54 18.90
CA ASN A 224 -22.08 -2.89 20.07
C ASN A 224 -21.85 -1.67 20.98
N GLN A 225 -22.93 -1.12 21.54
CA GLN A 225 -22.91 0.14 22.30
C GLN A 225 -22.07 0.07 23.59
N GLU A 226 -21.94 -1.13 24.15
CA GLU A 226 -21.15 -1.44 25.34
C GLU A 226 -19.63 -1.51 25.10
N LEU A 227 -19.17 -1.58 23.85
CA LEU A 227 -17.74 -1.66 23.55
C LEU A 227 -17.07 -0.28 23.62
N PRO A 228 -15.82 -0.20 24.13
CA PRO A 228 -15.07 1.04 24.08
C PRO A 228 -14.67 1.39 22.63
N LEU A 229 -14.44 2.69 22.34
CA LEU A 229 -13.99 3.16 21.02
C LEU A 229 -12.74 2.42 20.50
N SER A 230 -11.86 1.96 21.40
CA SER A 230 -10.69 1.14 21.06
C SER A 230 -11.00 -0.23 20.45
N ARG A 231 -12.27 -0.63 20.42
CA ARG A 231 -12.77 -1.85 19.77
C ARG A 231 -13.71 -1.56 18.60
N LEU A 232 -13.96 -0.29 18.30
CA LEU A 232 -14.92 0.16 17.28
C LEU A 232 -14.27 0.90 16.11
N TYR A 233 -12.95 1.14 16.17
CA TYR A 233 -12.22 1.75 15.05
C TYR A 233 -12.02 0.75 13.91
N TYR A 234 -11.87 1.28 12.70
CA TYR A 234 -11.75 0.50 11.48
C TYR A 234 -10.66 1.08 10.58
N TRP A 235 -9.71 0.23 10.17
CA TRP A 235 -8.79 0.54 9.07
C TRP A 235 -9.35 0.04 7.75
N THR A 236 -9.41 0.92 6.76
CA THR A 236 -9.65 0.50 5.38
C THR A 236 -8.41 -0.19 4.80
N PRO A 237 -8.58 -1.16 3.89
CA PRO A 237 -7.60 -1.39 2.84
C PRO A 237 -7.32 -0.09 2.05
N ALA A 238 -6.26 -0.06 1.26
CA ALA A 238 -6.02 1.12 0.43
C ALA A 238 -7.18 1.28 -0.57
N LEU A 239 -7.63 2.51 -0.76
CA LEU A 239 -8.71 2.86 -1.68
C LEU A 239 -8.46 4.23 -2.28
N THR A 240 -9.16 4.54 -3.37
CA THR A 240 -9.21 5.90 -3.91
C THR A 240 -10.56 6.51 -3.57
N LEU A 241 -10.54 7.72 -3.02
CA LEU A 241 -11.79 8.42 -2.68
C LEU A 241 -12.54 8.79 -3.98
N PRO A 242 -13.88 8.84 -3.97
CA PRO A 242 -14.66 9.20 -5.14
C PRO A 242 -14.22 10.53 -5.75
N GLU A 243 -14.01 10.54 -7.06
CA GLU A 243 -13.57 11.70 -7.85
C GLU A 243 -12.18 12.26 -7.50
N THR A 244 -11.35 11.44 -6.84
CA THR A 244 -9.99 11.84 -6.46
C THR A 244 -8.93 11.01 -7.17
N SER A 245 -7.68 11.42 -6.97
CA SER A 245 -6.51 10.64 -7.37
C SER A 245 -5.64 10.31 -6.16
N GLY A 246 -5.04 9.12 -6.21
CA GLY A 246 -4.14 8.65 -5.17
C GLY A 246 -4.83 7.66 -4.22
N GLU A 247 -4.01 6.75 -3.73
CA GLU A 247 -4.41 5.70 -2.81
C GLU A 247 -4.29 6.21 -1.37
N VAL A 248 -5.28 5.92 -0.55
CA VAL A 248 -5.30 6.25 0.88
C VAL A 248 -5.76 5.06 1.70
N MET A 249 -5.21 4.92 2.91
CA MET A 249 -5.78 4.12 3.98
C MET A 249 -6.34 5.06 5.05
N LEU A 250 -7.53 4.76 5.56
CA LEU A 250 -8.21 5.58 6.56
C LEU A 250 -8.42 4.79 7.83
N CYS A 251 -8.01 5.36 8.97
CA CYS A 251 -8.40 4.88 10.30
C CYS A 251 -9.61 5.65 10.77
N SER A 252 -10.77 5.01 10.80
CA SER A 252 -12.05 5.64 11.08
C SER A 252 -12.60 5.19 12.42
N VAL A 253 -13.12 6.13 13.19
CA VAL A 253 -13.65 5.93 14.54
C VAL A 253 -15.04 6.56 14.58
N PRO A 254 -16.05 5.87 15.15
CA PRO A 254 -17.39 6.44 15.28
C PRO A 254 -17.42 7.62 16.25
N LEU A 255 -18.27 8.60 15.96
CA LEU A 255 -18.60 9.71 16.84
C LEU A 255 -19.89 9.37 17.59
N ILE A 256 -19.81 9.40 18.91
CA ILE A 256 -20.86 8.95 19.82
C ILE A 256 -21.09 10.03 20.87
N ASP A 257 -22.33 10.48 21.03
CA ASP A 257 -22.68 11.50 22.03
C ASP A 257 -22.83 10.90 23.43
N SER A 258 -23.05 11.76 24.44
CA SER A 258 -23.23 11.33 25.83
C SER A 258 -24.44 10.40 26.07
N GLN A 259 -25.38 10.34 25.13
CA GLN A 259 -26.59 9.51 25.18
C GLN A 259 -26.43 8.19 24.42
N GLY A 260 -25.27 7.97 23.77
CA GLY A 260 -25.00 6.76 22.98
C GLY A 260 -25.45 6.85 21.53
N ASN A 261 -25.88 8.02 21.05
CA ASN A 261 -26.27 8.18 19.65
C ASN A 261 -25.01 8.28 18.78
N VAL A 262 -24.99 7.46 17.71
CA VAL A 262 -23.92 7.50 16.71
C VAL A 262 -24.31 8.49 15.62
N PHE A 263 -23.53 9.56 15.49
CA PHE A 263 -23.89 10.72 14.65
C PHE A 263 -22.86 11.05 13.56
N GLY A 264 -21.83 10.22 13.40
CA GLY A 264 -20.81 10.43 12.39
C GLY A 264 -19.58 9.57 12.61
N VAL A 265 -18.54 9.85 11.85
CA VAL A 265 -17.22 9.23 11.97
C VAL A 265 -16.14 10.30 11.88
N CYS A 266 -14.99 10.03 12.47
CA CYS A 266 -13.78 10.81 12.22
C CYS A 266 -12.57 9.91 12.09
N GLY A 267 -11.44 10.46 11.66
CA GLY A 267 -10.27 9.64 11.45
C GLY A 267 -9.06 10.37 10.91
N VAL A 268 -8.03 9.57 10.65
CA VAL A 268 -6.76 9.99 10.06
C VAL A 268 -6.50 9.24 8.76
N GLU A 269 -5.75 9.89 7.87
CA GLU A 269 -5.35 9.39 6.55
C GLU A 269 -3.87 9.00 6.54
N VAL A 270 -3.58 7.87 5.91
CA VAL A 270 -2.25 7.51 5.40
C VAL A 270 -2.33 7.40 3.88
N SER A 271 -1.78 8.40 3.18
CA SER A 271 -1.69 8.42 1.72
C SER A 271 -0.59 7.48 1.24
N GLY A 272 -0.74 6.98 0.00
CA GLY A 272 0.29 6.21 -0.67
C GLY A 272 1.60 6.99 -0.85
N MET A 273 1.53 8.32 -0.97
CA MET A 273 2.74 9.15 -1.00
C MET A 273 3.44 9.17 0.36
N PHE A 274 2.70 9.34 1.45
CA PHE A 274 3.27 9.26 2.80
C PHE A 274 3.90 7.89 3.05
N PHE A 275 3.15 6.81 2.80
CA PHE A 275 3.64 5.44 2.93
C PHE A 275 4.93 5.21 2.13
N LYS A 276 4.96 5.64 0.87
CA LYS A 276 6.14 5.52 0.01
C LYS A 276 7.35 6.22 0.60
N LEU A 277 7.18 7.44 1.11
CA LEU A 277 8.28 8.24 1.66
C LEU A 277 8.75 7.73 3.02
N SER A 278 7.84 7.16 3.82
CA SER A 278 8.15 6.59 5.15
C SER A 278 8.86 5.25 5.07
N TYR A 279 8.51 4.40 4.10
CA TYR A 279 8.98 3.01 4.05
C TYR A 279 9.74 2.69 2.76
N MET A 280 10.46 3.65 2.18
CA MET A 280 11.27 3.40 0.98
C MET A 280 12.45 2.51 1.34
N PRO A 281 12.57 1.29 0.76
CA PRO A 281 13.68 0.41 1.09
C PRO A 281 15.01 1.04 0.71
N HIS A 282 16.04 0.81 1.53
CA HIS A 282 17.39 1.29 1.22
C HIS A 282 17.92 0.67 -0.07
N GLN A 283 18.22 1.50 -1.08
CA GLN A 283 18.60 1.06 -2.43
C GLN A 283 20.09 0.64 -2.58
N THR A 284 20.74 0.23 -1.50
CA THR A 284 22.21 0.05 -1.47
C THR A 284 22.70 -1.15 -2.29
N PHE A 285 21.91 -2.22 -2.40
CA PHE A 285 22.31 -3.45 -3.12
C PHE A 285 21.32 -3.90 -4.20
N PHE A 286 20.02 -3.58 -4.04
CA PHE A 286 18.96 -4.02 -4.96
C PHE A 286 18.23 -2.81 -5.55
N ASN A 287 18.58 -2.45 -6.79
CA ASN A 287 18.02 -1.31 -7.51
C ASN A 287 16.51 -1.44 -7.84
N ARG A 288 15.89 -2.58 -7.49
CA ARG A 288 14.48 -2.90 -7.72
C ARG A 288 13.77 -3.43 -6.47
N LEU A 289 14.32 -3.22 -5.27
CA LEU A 289 13.63 -3.58 -4.03
C LEU A 289 12.43 -2.65 -3.81
N PHE A 290 11.31 -3.23 -3.39
CA PHE A 290 10.09 -2.50 -3.07
C PHE A 290 9.32 -3.20 -1.96
N CYS A 291 8.48 -2.43 -1.28
CA CYS A 291 7.57 -2.88 -0.25
C CYS A 291 6.13 -2.66 -0.70
N VAL A 292 5.26 -3.62 -0.39
CA VAL A 292 3.81 -3.54 -0.64
C VAL A 292 3.10 -3.90 0.67
N LEU A 293 2.19 -3.03 1.09
CA LEU A 293 1.20 -3.32 2.13
C LEU A 293 -0.13 -3.60 1.43
N ALA A 294 -0.57 -4.84 1.45
CA ALA A 294 -1.78 -5.30 0.74
C ALA A 294 -2.59 -6.28 1.60
N PRO A 295 -3.93 -6.31 1.45
CA PRO A 295 -4.74 -7.40 1.96
C PRO A 295 -4.34 -8.74 1.33
N GLN A 296 -4.33 -9.79 2.15
CA GLN A 296 -4.08 -11.15 1.73
C GLN A 296 -5.37 -11.98 1.83
N SER A 297 -5.71 -12.70 0.75
CA SER A 297 -6.77 -13.71 0.74
C SER A 297 -6.20 -15.05 0.30
N GLY A 298 -6.00 -15.96 1.25
CA GLY A 298 -5.35 -17.26 1.02
C GLY A 298 -3.94 -17.08 0.43
N SER A 299 -3.74 -17.57 -0.79
CA SER A 299 -2.48 -17.47 -1.54
C SER A 299 -2.44 -16.27 -2.51
N THR A 300 -3.27 -15.25 -2.29
CA THR A 300 -3.34 -14.07 -3.17
C THR A 300 -3.17 -12.78 -2.39
N LEU A 301 -2.42 -11.82 -2.95
CA LEU A 301 -2.34 -10.44 -2.46
C LEU A 301 -3.11 -9.53 -3.40
N ASP A 302 -4.01 -8.72 -2.86
CA ASP A 302 -4.80 -7.78 -3.64
C ASP A 302 -4.03 -6.46 -3.84
N LEU A 303 -3.46 -6.29 -5.04
CA LEU A 303 -2.74 -5.07 -5.40
C LEU A 303 -3.65 -3.86 -5.59
N SER A 304 -4.93 -4.07 -5.92
CA SER A 304 -5.89 -2.97 -6.10
C SER A 304 -6.19 -2.23 -4.80
N GLN A 305 -5.94 -2.89 -3.67
CA GLN A 305 -6.15 -2.37 -2.32
C GLN A 305 -4.84 -2.16 -1.56
N SER A 306 -3.74 -1.89 -2.27
CA SER A 306 -2.39 -1.84 -1.71
C SER A 306 -1.79 -0.43 -1.63
N LEU A 307 -0.89 -0.23 -0.67
CA LEU A 307 0.08 0.87 -0.67
C LEU A 307 1.45 0.35 -1.06
N VAL A 308 2.16 1.12 -1.89
CA VAL A 308 3.40 0.67 -2.52
C VAL A 308 4.51 1.67 -2.26
N SER A 309 5.64 1.14 -1.80
CA SER A 309 6.85 1.89 -1.58
C SER A 309 7.99 1.34 -2.45
N GLY A 310 8.43 2.13 -3.42
CA GLY A 310 9.49 1.70 -4.34
C GLY A 310 9.70 2.66 -5.51
N GLY A 311 10.63 2.27 -6.39
CA GLY A 311 10.94 3.00 -7.62
C GLY A 311 9.77 3.06 -8.61
N TYR A 312 9.87 3.94 -9.61
CA TYR A 312 8.78 4.21 -10.56
C TYR A 312 8.35 2.96 -11.37
N SER A 313 9.28 2.05 -11.66
CA SER A 313 9.01 0.79 -12.38
C SER A 313 7.99 -0.13 -11.69
N VAL A 314 7.91 -0.07 -10.36
CA VAL A 314 7.00 -0.89 -9.55
C VAL A 314 5.56 -0.40 -9.66
N ARG A 315 5.38 0.90 -9.90
CA ARG A 315 4.04 1.52 -10.00
C ARG A 315 3.27 1.03 -11.23
N ASN A 316 3.98 0.64 -12.30
CA ASN A 316 3.36 0.08 -13.50
C ASN A 316 2.84 -1.35 -13.31
N ILE A 317 3.45 -2.10 -12.39
CA ILE A 317 3.01 -3.46 -12.02
C ILE A 317 1.68 -3.33 -11.26
N VAL A 318 1.66 -2.51 -10.22
CA VAL A 318 0.48 -2.33 -9.36
C VAL A 318 -0.72 -1.77 -10.12
N ARG A 319 -0.51 -0.92 -11.13
CA ARG A 319 -1.57 -0.35 -11.97
C ARG A 319 -2.43 -1.37 -12.71
N ASN A 320 -1.92 -2.58 -12.97
CA ASN A 320 -2.71 -3.63 -13.61
C ASN A 320 -3.77 -4.21 -12.67
N ASN A 321 -3.74 -3.85 -11.37
CA ASN A 321 -4.68 -4.28 -10.33
C ASN A 321 -4.92 -5.79 -10.31
N SER A 322 -3.95 -6.56 -10.81
CA SER A 322 -4.04 -8.01 -10.88
C SER A 322 -3.49 -8.58 -9.57
N PRO A 323 -4.16 -9.57 -8.95
CA PRO A 323 -3.69 -10.12 -7.68
C PRO A 323 -2.35 -10.84 -7.87
N LEU A 324 -1.46 -10.73 -6.88
CA LEU A 324 -0.22 -11.52 -6.85
C LEU A 324 -0.50 -12.91 -6.29
N LEU A 325 -0.20 -13.93 -7.09
CA LEU A 325 -0.27 -15.32 -6.64
C LEU A 325 1.02 -15.69 -5.89
N ILE A 326 0.87 -16.10 -4.64
CA ILE A 326 1.96 -16.56 -3.77
C ILE A 326 2.20 -18.05 -4.02
N THR A 327 3.40 -18.40 -4.45
CA THR A 327 3.86 -19.79 -4.57
C THR A 327 5.03 -20.03 -3.61
N LYS A 328 4.89 -21.03 -2.74
CA LYS A 328 5.95 -21.41 -1.81
C LYS A 328 7.10 -22.07 -2.58
N ASN A 329 8.32 -21.64 -2.28
CA ASN A 329 9.53 -22.31 -2.71
C ASN A 329 10.08 -23.12 -1.53
N GLU A 330 10.60 -24.34 -1.75
CA GLU A 330 10.93 -25.27 -0.66
C GLU A 330 12.15 -24.85 0.19
N ARG A 331 12.94 -23.87 -0.26
CA ARG A 331 14.25 -23.55 0.37
C ARG A 331 14.64 -22.06 0.46
N SER A 332 13.79 -21.12 0.03
CA SER A 332 14.13 -19.68 0.01
C SER A 332 12.88 -18.79 -0.17
N PHE A 333 13.07 -17.53 -0.57
CA PHE A 333 12.05 -16.57 -1.04
C PHE A 333 10.79 -17.19 -1.66
N TYR A 334 9.64 -16.61 -1.32
CA TYR A 334 8.38 -16.86 -2.02
C TYR A 334 8.45 -16.29 -3.44
N ASN A 335 7.78 -16.97 -4.37
CA ASN A 335 7.59 -16.48 -5.72
C ASN A 335 6.20 -15.85 -5.84
N TYR A 336 6.14 -14.59 -6.28
CA TYR A 336 4.92 -13.84 -6.52
C TYR A 336 4.75 -13.65 -8.02
N ARG A 337 3.60 -14.05 -8.57
CA ARG A 337 3.33 -13.96 -10.02
C ARG A 337 2.17 -13.02 -10.31
N GLU A 338 2.37 -12.13 -11.29
CA GLU A 338 1.36 -11.28 -11.90
C GLU A 338 1.41 -11.46 -13.42
N GLY A 339 0.54 -12.29 -14.00
CA GLY A 339 0.61 -12.60 -15.43
C GLY A 339 1.99 -13.12 -15.84
N ASN A 340 2.72 -12.34 -16.65
CA ASN A 340 4.08 -12.64 -17.11
C ASN A 340 5.20 -12.13 -16.19
N ASN A 341 4.87 -11.33 -15.17
CA ASN A 341 5.84 -10.82 -14.21
C ASN A 341 6.00 -11.79 -13.04
N SER A 342 7.23 -11.98 -12.57
CA SER A 342 7.54 -12.78 -11.39
C SER A 342 8.51 -12.05 -10.46
N PHE A 343 8.24 -12.11 -9.16
CA PHE A 343 9.04 -11.47 -8.12
C PHE A 343 9.41 -12.48 -7.05
N TRP A 344 10.57 -12.27 -6.43
CA TRP A 344 11.01 -13.04 -5.27
C TRP A 344 10.99 -12.12 -4.05
N GLY A 345 10.49 -12.63 -2.92
CA GLY A 345 10.44 -11.85 -1.70
C GLY A 345 9.91 -12.62 -0.51
N LEU A 346 9.70 -11.88 0.58
CA LEU A 346 9.17 -12.36 1.84
C LEU A 346 7.92 -11.55 2.18
N HIS A 347 7.03 -12.10 2.99
CA HIS A 347 5.86 -11.39 3.51
C HIS A 347 5.63 -11.78 4.97
N THR A 348 5.14 -10.81 5.76
CA THR A 348 4.75 -11.01 7.15
C THR A 348 3.38 -10.37 7.36
N PRO A 349 2.41 -11.09 7.96
CA PRO A 349 1.11 -10.50 8.28
C PRO A 349 1.25 -9.37 9.31
N VAL A 350 0.57 -8.24 9.05
CA VAL A 350 0.45 -7.12 9.97
C VAL A 350 -0.99 -7.02 10.46
N ARG A 351 -1.20 -7.01 11.79
CA ARG A 351 -2.53 -6.81 12.39
C ARG A 351 -2.69 -5.34 12.74
N LEU A 352 -3.61 -4.66 12.06
CA LEU A 352 -3.88 -3.23 12.26
C LEU A 352 -4.99 -2.97 13.28
N TYR A 353 -5.92 -3.91 13.44
CA TYR A 353 -7.03 -3.86 14.39
C TYR A 353 -7.59 -5.26 14.67
#